data_AF-A0A0G1PEK5-F1
#
_entry.id   AF-A0A0G1PEK5-F1
#
_cell.length_a   1.000
_cell.length_b   1.000
_cell.length_c   1.000
_cell.angle_alpha   90.00
_cell.angle_beta   90.00
_cell.angle_gamma   90.00
#
_symmetry.space_group_name_H-M   'P 1'
#
loop_
_entity.id
_entity.type
_entity.pdbx_description
1 polymer ?
#
loop_
_entity_poly.entity_id
_entity_poly.type
_entity_poly.pdbx_seq_one_letter_code
_entity_poly.pdbx_strand_id
1 'polypeptide(L)'
;MAETSNKFKGEILRQVYRVWLFRKLLPVVIAEIVGFSAVLYILSRTVFIQRVLENAFAVIFAEPGRIVPFAFSAFTNASAGTRILFIVVLVLLAFVMRHLTQGLLRLILVRENYFEQVAK
;
A
#
# COMPACT_ATOMS: atom_id res chain seq x y z
N MET A 1 6.53 8.53 44.14
CA MET A 1 6.10 7.15 43.79
C MET A 1 5.12 7.07 42.61
N ALA A 2 4.40 8.16 42.23
CA ALA A 2 3.50 8.14 41.07
C ALA A 2 4.24 8.11 39.71
N GLU A 3 5.42 8.72 39.62
CA GLU A 3 6.17 8.87 38.36
C GLU A 3 6.73 7.54 37.80
N THR A 4 7.12 6.61 38.67
CA THR A 4 7.62 5.27 38.27
C THR A 4 6.49 4.37 37.75
N SER A 5 5.27 4.52 38.26
CA SER A 5 4.09 3.77 37.83
C SER A 5 3.67 4.11 36.39
N ASN A 6 3.76 5.40 35.99
CA ASN A 6 3.42 5.83 34.63
C ASN A 6 4.43 5.35 33.58
N LYS A 7 5.74 5.35 33.91
CA LYS A 7 6.78 4.80 33.02
C LYS A 7 6.60 3.30 32.79
N PHE A 8 6.31 2.54 33.85
CA PHE A 8 6.04 1.10 33.76
C PHE A 8 4.80 0.79 32.91
N LYS A 9 3.70 1.53 33.10
CA LYS A 9 2.49 1.36 32.28
C LYS A 9 2.75 1.63 30.80
N GLY A 10 3.57 2.65 30.48
CA GLY A 10 3.96 2.97 29.11
C GLY A 10 4.75 1.84 28.42
N GLU A 11 5.69 1.20 29.13
CA GLU A 11 6.47 0.08 28.59
C GLU A 11 5.61 -1.16 28.34
N ILE A 12 4.72 -1.50 29.27
CA ILE A 12 3.79 -2.63 29.11
C ILE A 12 2.83 -2.37 27.94
N LEU A 13 2.26 -1.16 27.82
CA LEU A 13 1.41 -0.80 26.69
C LEU A 13 2.16 -0.90 25.36
N ARG A 14 3.43 -0.49 25.32
CA ARG A 14 4.28 -0.60 24.12
C ARG A 14 4.57 -2.05 23.73
N GLN A 15 4.62 -2.96 24.70
CA GLN A 15 4.81 -4.38 24.46
C GLN A 15 3.50 -5.03 23.97
N VAL A 16 2.37 -4.75 24.62
CA VAL A 16 1.04 -5.22 24.20
C VAL A 16 0.70 -4.68 22.81
N TYR A 17 0.98 -3.41 22.54
CA TYR A 17 0.73 -2.80 21.23
C TYR A 17 1.60 -3.40 20.14
N ARG A 18 2.89 -3.68 20.40
CA ARG A 18 3.74 -4.43 19.46
C ARG A 18 3.15 -5.79 19.16
N VAL A 19 2.82 -6.57 20.18
CA VAL A 19 2.27 -7.92 19.99
C VAL A 19 0.94 -7.86 19.22
N TRP A 20 0.08 -6.87 19.52
CA TRP A 20 -1.17 -6.66 18.81
C TRP A 20 -0.95 -6.25 17.35
N LEU A 21 -0.01 -5.33 17.09
CA LEU A 21 0.37 -4.89 15.75
C LEU A 21 0.92 -6.06 14.92
N PHE A 22 1.86 -6.83 15.48
CA PHE A 22 2.42 -8.00 14.82
C PHE A 22 1.38 -9.11 14.59
N ARG A 23 0.43 -9.29 15.51
CA ARG A 23 -0.58 -10.36 15.37
C ARG A 23 -1.74 -9.98 14.44
N LYS A 24 -2.04 -8.68 14.29
CA LYS A 24 -3.23 -8.22 13.54
C LYS A 24 -2.91 -7.47 12.25
N LEU A 25 -1.87 -6.63 12.24
CA LEU A 25 -1.47 -5.86 11.06
C LEU A 25 -0.54 -6.67 10.15
N LEU A 26 0.45 -7.34 10.73
CA LEU A 26 1.43 -8.12 9.97
C LEU A 26 0.81 -9.16 9.01
N PRO A 27 -0.13 -10.04 9.43
CA PRO A 27 -0.70 -11.03 8.51
C PRO A 27 -1.49 -10.39 7.36
N VAL A 28 -2.15 -9.25 7.60
CA VAL A 28 -2.88 -8.52 6.55
C VAL A 28 -1.89 -7.93 5.53
N VAL A 29 -0.83 -7.27 6.01
CA VAL A 29 0.20 -6.69 5.14
C VAL A 29 0.93 -7.77 4.36
N ILE A 30 1.26 -8.90 4.97
CA ILE A 30 1.87 -10.05 4.28
C ILE A 30 0.94 -10.58 3.20
N ALA A 31 -0.35 -10.76 3.50
CA ALA A 31 -1.33 -11.23 2.52
C ALA A 31 -1.44 -10.27 1.32
N GLU A 32 -1.41 -8.96 1.56
CA GLU A 32 -1.39 -7.96 0.49
C GLU A 32 -0.11 -8.02 -0.36
N ILE A 33 1.06 -8.11 0.27
CA ILE A 33 2.34 -8.22 -0.45
C ILE A 33 2.34 -9.48 -1.32
N VAL A 34 1.91 -10.61 -0.78
CA VAL A 34 1.84 -11.88 -1.53
C VAL A 34 0.84 -11.78 -2.67
N GLY A 35 -0.37 -11.27 -2.43
CA GLY A 35 -1.39 -11.09 -3.44
C GLY A 35 -0.95 -10.15 -4.55
N PHE A 36 -0.38 -9.00 -4.19
CA PHE A 36 0.14 -8.02 -5.15
C PHE A 36 1.30 -8.58 -5.97
N SER A 37 2.24 -9.28 -5.33
CA SER A 37 3.36 -9.93 -6.02
C SER A 37 2.89 -11.01 -7.00
N ALA A 38 1.90 -11.82 -6.61
CA ALA A 38 1.33 -12.85 -7.48
C ALA A 38 0.64 -12.24 -8.71
N VAL A 39 -0.13 -11.17 -8.53
CA VAL A 39 -0.79 -10.46 -9.64
C VAL A 39 0.25 -9.82 -10.57
N LEU A 40 1.28 -9.17 -10.02
CA LEU A 40 2.37 -8.61 -10.83
C LEU A 40 3.15 -9.69 -11.60
N TYR A 41 3.36 -10.86 -11.01
CA TYR A 41 4.01 -11.98 -11.67
C TYR A 41 3.18 -12.52 -12.85
N ILE A 42 1.86 -12.61 -12.69
CA ILE A 42 0.96 -13.00 -13.78
C ILE A 42 0.95 -11.91 -14.87
N LEU A 43 0.96 -10.64 -14.46
CA LEU A 43 0.95 -9.51 -15.38
C LEU A 43 2.25 -9.45 -16.20
N SER A 44 3.41 -9.73 -15.61
CA SER A 44 4.69 -9.73 -16.33
C SER A 44 4.80 -10.87 -17.35
N ARG A 45 4.14 -12.00 -17.10
CA ARG A 45 4.05 -13.13 -18.04
C ARG A 45 3.08 -12.88 -19.19
N THR A 46 2.08 -12.03 -18.98
CA THR A 46 1.02 -11.77 -19.97
C THR A 46 1.26 -10.50 -20.78
N VAL A 47 1.96 -9.53 -20.20
CA VAL A 47 2.24 -8.22 -20.79
C VAL A 47 3.76 -8.02 -20.83
N PHE A 48 4.29 -7.72 -22.02
CA PHE A 48 5.68 -7.31 -22.17
C PHE A 48 5.87 -5.90 -21.59
N ILE A 49 6.12 -5.82 -20.27
CA ILE A 49 6.28 -4.56 -19.53
C ILE A 49 7.31 -3.65 -20.19
N GLN A 50 8.40 -4.21 -20.72
CA GLN A 50 9.42 -3.46 -21.45
C GLN A 50 8.82 -2.70 -22.64
N ARG A 51 8.02 -3.37 -23.49
CA ARG A 51 7.35 -2.74 -24.64
C ARG A 51 6.35 -1.68 -24.20
N VAL A 52 5.63 -1.93 -23.11
CA VAL A 52 4.68 -0.95 -22.57
C VAL A 52 5.39 0.30 -22.08
N LEU A 53 6.50 0.14 -21.34
CA LEU A 53 7.30 1.26 -20.86
C LEU A 53 7.96 2.02 -22.01
N GLU A 54 8.57 1.33 -22.98
CA GLU A 54 9.16 1.97 -24.17
C GLU A 54 8.12 2.84 -24.91
N ASN A 55 6.92 2.31 -25.15
CA ASN A 55 5.85 3.06 -25.81
C ASN A 55 5.32 4.20 -24.94
N ALA A 56 5.15 3.97 -23.63
CA ALA A 56 4.69 5.01 -22.71
C ALA A 56 5.70 6.17 -22.61
N PHE A 57 6.99 5.87 -22.48
CA PHE A 57 8.04 6.89 -22.47
C PHE A 57 8.11 7.63 -23.80
N ALA A 58 8.02 6.93 -24.93
CA ALA A 58 7.97 7.59 -26.24
C ALA A 58 6.82 8.61 -26.32
N VAL A 59 5.64 8.27 -25.83
CA VAL A 59 4.48 9.19 -25.80
C VAL A 59 4.66 10.33 -24.81
N ILE A 60 5.19 10.06 -23.61
CA ILE A 60 5.45 11.08 -22.58
C ILE A 60 6.46 12.12 -23.07
N PHE A 61 7.55 11.68 -23.70
CA PHE A 61 8.61 12.56 -24.18
C PHE A 61 8.26 13.27 -25.49
N ALA A 62 7.44 12.66 -26.36
CA ALA A 62 7.01 13.30 -27.60
C ALA A 62 5.88 14.32 -27.36
N GLU A 63 4.81 13.91 -26.67
CA GLU A 63 3.59 14.71 -26.52
C GLU A 63 2.98 14.49 -25.12
N PRO A 64 3.47 15.17 -24.07
CA PRO A 64 3.07 14.91 -22.68
C PRO A 64 1.56 15.10 -22.43
N GLY A 65 0.88 15.93 -23.23
CA GLY A 65 -0.57 16.11 -23.15
C GLY A 65 -1.40 14.89 -23.62
N ARG A 66 -0.78 13.94 -24.33
CA ARG A 66 -1.48 12.76 -24.90
C ARG A 66 -1.35 11.48 -24.10
N ILE A 67 -0.78 11.56 -22.90
CA ILE A 67 -0.66 10.42 -21.99
C ILE A 67 -2.04 9.84 -21.67
N VAL A 68 -3.02 10.69 -21.39
CA VAL A 68 -4.39 10.27 -21.04
C VAL A 68 -5.08 9.53 -22.20
N PRO A 69 -5.17 10.08 -23.43
CA PRO A 69 -5.79 9.35 -24.55
C PRO A 69 -4.98 8.11 -24.95
N PHE A 70 -3.65 8.12 -24.81
CA PHE A 70 -2.82 6.93 -25.02
C PHE A 70 -3.15 5.83 -24.00
N ALA A 71 -3.22 6.16 -22.72
CA ALA A 71 -3.55 5.20 -21.66
C ALA A 71 -4.96 4.62 -21.86
N PHE A 72 -5.93 5.46 -22.22
CA PHE A 72 -7.29 5.01 -22.51
C PHE A 72 -7.33 4.07 -23.72
N SER A 73 -6.68 4.45 -24.82
CA SER A 73 -6.58 3.62 -26.03
C SER A 73 -5.86 2.29 -25.76
N ALA A 74 -4.76 2.31 -25.00
CA ALA A 74 -4.02 1.11 -24.62
C ALA A 74 -4.90 0.16 -23.78
N PHE A 75 -5.70 0.71 -22.86
CA PHE A 75 -6.63 -0.09 -22.05
C PHE A 75 -7.76 -0.69 -22.88
N THR A 76 -8.40 0.08 -23.76
CA THR A 76 -9.51 -0.40 -24.60
C THR A 76 -9.08 -1.38 -25.68
N ASN A 77 -7.80 -1.36 -26.09
CA ASN A 77 -7.24 -2.31 -27.05
C ASN A 77 -6.55 -3.51 -26.38
N ALA A 78 -6.34 -3.50 -25.06
CA ALA A 78 -5.76 -4.62 -24.35
C ALA A 78 -6.67 -5.85 -24.39
N SER A 79 -6.08 -7.04 -24.26
CA SER A 79 -6.84 -8.29 -24.13
C SER A 79 -7.76 -8.26 -22.90
N ALA A 80 -8.86 -9.01 -22.92
CA ALA A 80 -9.80 -9.08 -21.80
C ALA A 80 -9.10 -9.49 -20.48
N GLY A 81 -8.17 -10.46 -20.55
CA GLY A 81 -7.36 -10.87 -19.40
C GLY A 81 -6.49 -9.73 -18.84
N THR A 82 -5.84 -8.96 -19.71
CA THR A 82 -5.03 -7.80 -19.30
C THR A 82 -5.89 -6.72 -18.65
N ARG A 83 -7.11 -6.46 -19.15
CA ARG A 83 -8.03 -5.48 -18.54
C ARG A 83 -8.45 -5.90 -17.13
N ILE A 84 -8.80 -7.17 -16.94
CA ILE A 84 -9.16 -7.71 -15.62
C ILE A 84 -7.97 -7.58 -14.66
N LEU A 85 -6.77 -7.97 -15.09
CA LEU A 85 -5.57 -7.84 -14.27
C LEU A 85 -5.27 -6.38 -13.89
N PHE A 86 -5.45 -5.45 -14.83
CA PHE A 86 -5.29 -4.02 -14.56
C PHE A 86 -6.28 -3.53 -13.50
N ILE A 87 -7.54 -3.93 -13.58
CA ILE A 87 -8.56 -3.60 -12.56
C ILE A 87 -8.17 -4.20 -11.20
N VAL A 88 -7.72 -5.46 -11.17
CA VAL A 88 -7.27 -6.12 -9.93
C VAL A 88 -6.10 -5.37 -9.31
N VAL A 89 -5.12 -4.91 -10.11
CA VAL A 89 -4.00 -4.09 -9.62
C VAL A 89 -4.50 -2.78 -9.02
N LEU A 90 -5.44 -2.08 -9.67
CA LEU A 90 -6.01 -0.84 -9.13
C LEU A 90 -6.73 -1.07 -7.80
N VAL A 91 -7.50 -2.15 -7.70
CA VAL A 91 -8.18 -2.52 -6.44
C VAL A 91 -7.16 -2.82 -5.35
N LEU A 92 -6.15 -3.66 -5.62
CA LEU A 92 -5.10 -3.95 -4.65
C LEU A 92 -4.36 -2.69 -4.21
N LEU A 93 -4.07 -1.77 -5.14
CA LEU A 93 -3.44 -0.49 -4.82
C LEU A 93 -4.31 0.35 -3.89
N ALA A 94 -5.63 0.40 -4.13
CA ALA A 94 -6.58 1.09 -3.26
C ALA A 94 -6.66 0.46 -1.86
N PHE A 95 -6.61 -0.87 -1.77
CA PHE A 95 -6.54 -1.60 -0.50
C PHE A 95 -5.27 -1.28 0.28
N VAL A 96 -4.11 -1.30 -0.39
CA VAL A 96 -2.82 -0.92 0.20
C VAL A 96 -2.86 0.53 0.70
N MET A 97 -3.35 1.47 -0.11
CA MET A 97 -3.49 2.88 0.30
C MET A 97 -4.42 3.03 1.51
N ARG A 98 -5.52 2.29 1.54
CA ARG A 98 -6.44 2.27 2.68
C ARG A 98 -5.77 1.74 3.94
N HIS A 99 -5.05 0.63 3.86
CA HIS A 99 -4.38 0.05 5.02
C HIS A 99 -3.18 0.88 5.49
N LEU A 100 -2.44 1.52 4.57
CA LEU A 100 -1.40 2.48 4.93
C LEU A 100 -1.98 3.67 5.68
N THR A 101 -3.05 4.27 5.15
CA THR A 101 -3.70 5.41 5.80
C THR A 101 -4.26 5.02 7.17
N GLN A 102 -4.97 3.89 7.27
CA GLN A 102 -5.54 3.41 8.53
C GLN A 102 -4.47 2.96 9.54
N GLY A 103 -3.39 2.34 9.06
CA GLY A 103 -2.26 1.90 9.87
C GLY A 103 -1.46 3.08 10.42
N LEU A 104 -1.16 4.07 9.59
CA LEU A 104 -0.48 5.31 9.98
C LEU A 104 -1.33 6.12 10.96
N LEU A 105 -2.62 6.30 10.68
CA LEU A 105 -3.53 7.02 11.60
C LEU A 105 -3.61 6.33 12.97
N ARG A 106 -3.68 4.99 13.01
CA ARG A 106 -3.67 4.25 14.29
C ARG A 106 -2.34 4.37 15.03
N LEU A 107 -1.21 4.40 14.31
CA LEU A 107 0.11 4.62 14.91
C LEU A 107 0.23 6.04 15.48
N ILE A 108 -0.23 7.05 14.74
CA ILE A 108 -0.18 8.45 15.17
C ILE A 108 -1.12 8.69 16.36
N LEU A 109 -2.38 8.25 16.30
CA LEU A 109 -3.33 8.40 17.41
C LEU A 109 -2.90 7.70 18.69
N VAL A 110 -2.26 6.54 18.59
CA VAL A 110 -1.71 5.84 19.76
C VAL A 110 -0.47 6.54 20.28
N ARG A 111 0.35 7.11 19.39
CA ARG A 111 1.49 7.95 19.76
C ARG A 111 1.02 9.19 20.52
N GLU A 112 0.02 9.89 20.01
CA GLU A 112 -0.43 11.18 20.51
C GLU A 112 -1.25 11.05 21.81
N ASN A 113 -2.26 10.17 21.86
CA ASN A 113 -3.11 10.03 23.04
C ASN A 113 -2.40 9.45 24.27
N TYR A 114 -1.39 8.59 24.08
CA TYR A 114 -0.76 7.88 25.19
C TYR A 114 0.66 8.33 25.51
N PHE A 115 1.45 8.85 24.55
CA PHE A 115 2.83 9.25 24.84
C PHE A 115 2.96 10.73 25.20
N GLU A 116 2.05 11.62 24.76
CA GLU A 116 2.05 13.02 25.25
C GLU A 116 1.53 13.13 26.69
N GLN A 117 0.55 12.32 27.08
CA GLN A 117 0.02 12.31 28.46
C GLN A 117 1.02 11.76 29.49
N VAL A 118 2.02 10.98 29.07
CA VAL A 118 3.08 10.45 29.94
C VAL A 118 4.27 11.40 30.04
N ALA A 119 4.37 12.40 29.13
CA ALA A 119 5.42 13.40 29.12
C ALA A 119 5.07 14.70 29.88
N LYS A 120 3.79 14.89 30.26
CA LYS A 120 3.33 15.90 31.23
C LYS A 120 3.21 15.30 32.62
#